data_AF-A0A928Y8E5-F1
#
_entry.id   AF-A0A928Y8E5-F1
#
_cell.length_a   1.000
_cell.length_b   1.000
_cell.length_c   1.000
_cell.angle_alpha   90.00
_cell.angle_beta   90.00
_cell.angle_gamma   90.00
#
_symmetry.space_group_name_H-M   'P 1'
#
loop_
_entity.id
_entity.type
_entity.pdbx_description
1 polymer ?
#
loop_
_entity_poly.entity_id
_entity_poly.type
_entity_poly.pdbx_seq_one_letter_code
_entity_poly.pdbx_strand_id
1 'polypeptide(L)'
;MCGDGRVTGDPVSGNNGLSYFYSDHLGSSSALQKPDGSVAYTWYLPFGGYRPGSAPTQTITDCDFTGQKENMELGLLYYNARFYAPGLGRFISADTIVPNPANPQSYNRYSYTYNNPMTHT
;
A
#
# COMPACT_ATOMS: atom_id res chain seq x y z
N MET A 1 1.47 -3.10 -9.61
CA MET A 1 0.40 -3.65 -8.75
C MET A 1 0.90 -4.98 -8.24
N CYS A 2 1.13 -5.09 -6.94
CA CYS A 2 1.31 -6.39 -6.32
C CYS A 2 -0.06 -7.05 -6.25
N GLY A 3 -0.29 -8.04 -7.12
CA GLY A 3 -1.52 -8.80 -7.12
C GLY A 3 -1.61 -9.70 -5.89
N ASP A 4 -2.83 -10.14 -5.57
CA ASP A 4 -3.08 -11.15 -4.55
C ASP A 4 -2.37 -12.45 -4.95
N GLY A 5 -1.51 -13.00 -4.09
CA GLY A 5 -0.66 -14.09 -4.53
C GLY A 5 0.40 -14.59 -3.54
N ARG A 6 0.77 -15.85 -3.77
CA ARG A 6 1.84 -16.59 -3.07
C ARG A 6 3.20 -15.97 -3.36
N VAL A 7 3.98 -15.70 -2.31
CA VAL A 7 5.37 -15.25 -2.43
C VAL A 7 6.27 -16.33 -1.85
N THR A 8 7.20 -16.83 -2.66
CA THR A 8 8.32 -17.65 -2.20
C THR A 8 9.28 -16.78 -1.41
N GLY A 9 9.63 -17.21 -0.19
CA GLY A 9 10.45 -16.43 0.75
C GLY A 9 11.79 -15.94 0.18
N ASP A 10 12.30 -14.89 0.83
CA ASP A 10 13.59 -14.25 0.58
C ASP A 10 14.75 -15.27 0.53
N PRO A 11 15.57 -15.31 -0.54
CA PRO A 11 16.74 -16.21 -0.63
C PRO A 11 17.84 -15.91 0.40
N VAL A 12 17.78 -14.80 1.14
CA VAL A 12 18.84 -14.37 2.07
C VAL A 12 18.60 -14.82 3.52
N SER A 13 17.36 -15.14 3.90
CA SER A 13 17.03 -15.70 5.22
C SER A 13 16.77 -17.18 5.06
N GLY A 14 17.44 -18.06 5.83
CA GLY A 14 17.38 -19.53 5.71
C GLY A 14 16.00 -20.19 5.88
N ASN A 15 14.91 -19.42 5.87
CA ASN A 15 13.53 -19.88 5.82
C ASN A 15 13.09 -20.06 4.36
N ASN A 16 13.50 -21.20 3.79
CA ASN A 16 13.17 -21.67 2.45
C ASN A 16 11.70 -22.15 2.36
N GLY A 17 10.77 -21.26 2.72
CA GLY A 17 9.36 -21.57 2.92
C GLY A 17 8.44 -20.63 2.15
N LEU A 18 7.20 -21.06 2.02
CA LEU A 18 6.18 -20.39 1.23
C LEU A 18 5.34 -19.51 2.14
N SER A 19 5.18 -18.24 1.75
CA SER A 19 4.34 -17.28 2.45
C SER A 19 3.10 -16.96 1.62
N TYR A 20 1.98 -16.76 2.31
CA TYR A 20 0.69 -16.43 1.69
C TYR A 20 0.21 -15.06 2.16
N PHE A 21 -0.24 -14.24 1.21
CA PHE A 21 -0.86 -12.95 1.47
C PHE A 21 -2.37 -13.05 1.45
N TYR A 22 -2.99 -12.20 2.27
CA TYR A 22 -4.43 -11.97 2.26
C TYR A 22 -4.68 -10.49 2.13
N SER A 23 -5.41 -10.11 1.08
CA SER A 23 -5.78 -8.74 0.80
C SER A 23 -7.10 -8.32 1.44
N ASP A 24 -7.25 -7.03 1.75
CA ASP A 24 -8.56 -6.43 2.06
C ASP A 24 -9.35 -6.09 0.78
N HIS A 25 -10.53 -5.47 0.94
CA HIS A 25 -11.39 -5.09 -0.18
C HIS A 25 -10.78 -4.02 -1.10
N LEU A 26 -9.75 -3.31 -0.65
CA LEU A 26 -8.99 -2.35 -1.45
C LEU A 26 -7.74 -2.99 -2.10
N GLY A 27 -7.46 -4.26 -1.80
CA GLY A 27 -6.26 -4.96 -2.27
C GLY A 27 -5.04 -4.78 -1.38
N SER A 28 -5.16 -4.13 -0.21
CA SER A 28 -4.03 -3.92 0.71
C SER A 28 -3.62 -5.21 1.40
N SER A 29 -2.31 -5.43 1.57
CA SER A 29 -1.76 -6.59 2.28
C SER A 29 -2.13 -6.55 3.78
N SER A 30 -3.17 -7.28 4.17
CA SER A 30 -3.72 -7.21 5.54
C SER A 30 -3.23 -8.32 6.45
N ALA A 31 -2.90 -9.48 5.89
CA ALA A 31 -2.31 -10.56 6.64
C ALA A 31 -1.29 -11.32 5.81
N LEU A 32 -0.26 -11.82 6.50
CA LEU A 32 0.84 -12.59 5.96
C LEU A 32 1.00 -13.86 6.78
N GLN A 33 0.72 -15.00 6.17
CA GLN A 33 1.00 -16.31 6.75
C GLN A 33 2.41 -16.73 6.38
N LYS A 34 3.21 -17.02 7.41
CA LYS A 34 4.58 -17.49 7.30
C LYS A 34 4.64 -19.01 7.15
N PRO A 35 5.78 -19.56 6.71
CA PRO A 35 5.94 -21.01 6.51
C PRO A 35 5.78 -21.84 7.79
N ASP A 36 6.01 -21.23 8.96
CA ASP A 36 5.83 -21.85 10.28
C ASP A 36 4.36 -21.91 10.74
N GLY A 37 3.43 -21.44 9.90
CA GLY A 37 1.99 -21.38 10.19
C GLY A 37 1.57 -20.16 11.00
N SER A 38 2.51 -19.31 11.46
CA SER A 38 2.18 -18.07 12.15
C SER A 38 1.64 -17.02 11.16
N VAL A 39 0.77 -16.14 11.65
CA VAL A 39 0.17 -15.07 10.84
C VAL A 39 0.54 -13.71 11.44
N ALA A 40 1.13 -12.84 10.62
CA ALA A 40 1.35 -11.44 10.92
C ALA A 40 0.22 -10.61 10.31
N TYR A 41 -0.29 -9.63 11.05
CA TYR A 41 -1.35 -8.74 10.60
C TYR A 41 -0.82 -7.33 10.38
N THR A 42 -1.33 -6.70 9.34
CA THR A 42 -1.07 -5.29 9.04
C THR A 42 -2.39 -4.55 8.96
N TRP A 43 -2.46 -3.42 9.66
CA TRP A 43 -3.66 -2.60 9.70
C TRP A 43 -3.36 -1.19 9.22
N TYR A 44 -4.15 -0.74 8.27
CA TYR A 44 -4.03 0.59 7.70
C TYR A 44 -5.06 1.55 8.32
N LEU A 45 -4.68 2.81 8.42
CA LEU A 45 -5.56 3.95 8.54
C LEU A 45 -6.24 4.18 7.18
N PRO A 46 -7.35 4.94 7.11
CA PRO A 46 -8.09 5.14 5.86
C PRO A 46 -7.24 5.66 4.69
N PHE A 47 -6.18 6.42 4.97
CA PHE A 47 -5.27 6.98 3.98
C PHE A 47 -3.98 6.15 3.76
N GLY A 48 -3.93 4.92 4.28
CA GLY A 48 -2.82 3.99 4.05
C GLY A 48 -1.66 4.09 5.03
N GLY A 49 -1.72 4.97 6.03
CA GLY A 49 -0.72 4.97 7.12
C GLY A 49 -0.92 3.76 8.04
N TYR A 50 0.15 3.22 8.63
CA TYR A 50 0.02 2.07 9.53
C TYR A 50 -0.62 2.46 10.86
N ARG A 51 -1.46 1.57 11.40
CA ARG A 51 -1.78 1.63 12.83
C ARG A 51 -0.51 1.30 13.64
N PRO A 52 -0.29 1.96 14.79
CA PRO A 52 0.88 1.71 15.62
C PRO A 52 1.08 0.21 15.90
N GLY A 53 2.28 -0.30 15.64
CA GLY A 53 2.65 -1.70 15.89
C GLY A 53 2.17 -2.72 14.86
N SER A 54 1.58 -2.29 13.73
CA SER A 54 1.06 -3.20 12.70
C SER A 54 1.78 -3.11 11.35
N ALA A 55 2.85 -2.34 11.23
CA ALA A 55 3.59 -2.22 9.98
C ALA A 55 4.22 -3.57 9.56
N PRO A 56 4.22 -3.92 8.27
CA PRO A 56 4.73 -5.20 7.81
C PRO A 56 6.26 -5.27 7.86
N THR A 57 6.78 -6.49 7.78
CA THR A 57 8.23 -6.75 7.70
C THR A 57 8.67 -6.82 6.24
N GLN A 58 9.41 -5.80 5.77
CA GLN A 58 9.81 -5.66 4.36
C GLN A 58 10.71 -6.77 3.82
N THR A 59 11.35 -7.55 4.70
CA THR A 59 12.13 -8.73 4.28
C THR A 59 11.26 -9.78 3.58
N ILE A 60 9.93 -9.70 3.72
CA ILE A 60 9.00 -10.66 3.12
C ILE A 60 8.21 -10.04 1.96
N THR A 61 7.88 -8.75 2.01
CA THR A 61 7.15 -8.05 0.94
C THR A 61 7.40 -6.55 0.95
N ASP A 62 7.46 -5.95 -0.24
CA ASP A 62 7.41 -4.50 -0.45
C ASP A 62 5.99 -4.01 -0.82
N CYS A 63 5.02 -4.92 -0.85
CA CYS A 63 3.65 -4.66 -1.28
C CYS A 63 2.74 -4.36 -0.10
N ASP A 64 2.06 -3.22 -0.17
CA ASP A 64 1.37 -2.63 0.98
C ASP A 64 -0.03 -2.10 0.64
N PHE A 65 -0.38 -0.90 1.10
CA PHE A 65 -1.69 -0.28 0.93
C PHE A 65 -2.13 -0.26 -0.54
N THR A 66 -3.35 -0.74 -0.81
CA THR A 66 -3.93 -0.91 -2.16
C THR A 66 -3.05 -1.70 -3.15
N GLY A 67 -2.16 -2.57 -2.64
CA GLY A 67 -1.26 -3.38 -3.45
C GLY A 67 -0.16 -2.57 -4.15
N GLN A 68 0.12 -1.34 -3.69
CA GLN A 68 1.26 -0.56 -4.20
C GLN A 68 2.55 -0.93 -3.47
N LYS A 69 3.67 -0.68 -4.15
CA LYS A 69 4.99 -0.86 -3.54
C LYS A 69 5.29 0.30 -2.60
N GLU A 70 5.62 0.00 -1.35
CA GLU A 70 6.10 1.00 -0.40
C GLU A 70 7.62 1.06 -0.41
N ASN A 71 8.16 2.27 -0.36
CA ASN A 71 9.50 2.52 0.13
C ASN A 71 9.39 3.05 1.57
N MET A 72 9.60 2.17 2.56
CA MET A 72 9.44 2.51 3.98
C MET A 72 10.53 3.45 4.52
N GLU A 73 11.70 3.54 3.85
CA GLU A 73 12.74 4.50 4.21
C GLU A 73 12.22 5.94 4.05
N LEU A 74 11.41 6.15 3.01
CA LEU A 74 10.74 7.43 2.75
C LEU A 74 9.29 7.47 3.25
N GLY A 75 8.71 6.31 3.59
CA GLY A 75 7.29 6.14 3.90
C GLY A 75 6.38 6.53 2.73
N LEU A 76 6.79 6.21 1.49
CA LEU A 76 6.08 6.59 0.27
C LEU A 76 5.62 5.36 -0.52
N LEU A 77 4.39 5.40 -1.04
CA LEU A 77 3.85 4.39 -1.94
C LEU A 77 4.02 4.81 -3.39
N TYR A 78 4.43 3.90 -4.25
CA TYR A 78 4.62 4.14 -5.67
C TYR A 78 3.39 3.73 -6.49
N TYR A 79 2.67 4.71 -7.04
CA TYR A 79 1.47 4.53 -7.86
C TYR A 79 1.77 4.65 -9.37
N ASN A 80 2.92 4.13 -9.82
CA ASN A 80 3.44 4.18 -11.19
C ASN A 80 3.82 5.59 -11.70
N ALA A 81 2.88 6.53 -11.71
CA ALA A 81 3.12 7.89 -12.21
C ALA A 81 3.59 8.85 -11.12
N ARG A 82 3.22 8.59 -9.86
CA ARG A 82 3.46 9.49 -8.73
C ARG A 82 3.75 8.72 -7.46
N PHE A 83 4.44 9.38 -6.54
CA PHE A 83 4.61 8.92 -5.17
C PHE A 83 3.51 9.51 -4.28
N TYR A 84 2.95 8.66 -3.43
CA TYR A 84 1.91 8.97 -2.48
C TYR A 84 2.47 8.94 -1.06
N ALA A 85 2.16 9.96 -0.27
CA ALA A 85 2.54 10.05 1.13
C ALA A 85 1.33 9.70 2.02
N PRO A 86 1.20 8.44 2.50
CA PRO A 86 0.08 8.01 3.33
C PRO A 86 0.00 8.77 4.66
N GLY A 87 1.13 9.17 5.23
CA GLY A 87 1.16 10.01 6.44
C GLY A 87 0.55 11.41 6.26
N LEU A 88 0.54 11.92 5.02
CA LEU A 88 -0.10 13.20 4.66
C LEU A 88 -1.47 13.01 4.01
N GLY A 89 -1.81 11.80 3.57
CA GLY A 89 -3.01 11.50 2.82
C GLY A 89 -3.03 12.07 1.40
N ARG A 90 -1.86 12.39 0.80
CA ARG A 90 -1.77 13.12 -0.48
C ARG A 90 -0.58 12.67 -1.33
N PHE A 91 -0.65 12.92 -2.64
CA PHE A 91 0.52 12.78 -3.52
C PHE A 91 1.56 13.85 -3.23
N ILE A 92 2.84 13.54 -3.42
CA ILE A 92 3.94 14.50 -3.23
C ILE A 92 4.21 15.35 -4.49
N SER A 93 3.60 14.98 -5.62
CA SER A 93 3.66 15.70 -6.89
C SER A 93 2.26 15.99 -7.42
N ALA A 94 2.12 17.13 -8.09
CA ALA A 94 0.86 17.50 -8.72
C ALA A 94 0.56 16.57 -9.91
N ASP A 95 -0.72 16.25 -10.11
CA ASP A 95 -1.19 15.65 -11.35
C ASP A 95 -0.88 16.55 -12.57
N THR A 96 -0.55 15.92 -13.68
CA THR A 96 -0.39 16.58 -14.97
C THR A 96 -1.75 16.92 -15.60
N ILE A 97 -2.80 16.18 -15.23
CA ILE A 97 -4.14 16.29 -15.80
C ILE A 97 -5.12 16.75 -14.71
N VAL A 98 -6.07 17.60 -15.10
CA VAL A 98 -7.27 17.90 -14.29
C VAL A 98 -8.40 17.04 -14.84
N PRO A 99 -8.81 15.96 -14.14
CA PRO A 99 -9.70 14.95 -14.72
C PRO A 99 -11.11 15.48 -15.05
N ASN A 100 -11.62 16.43 -14.26
CA ASN A 100 -12.91 17.06 -14.54
C ASN A 100 -12.87 18.57 -14.20
N PRO A 101 -12.67 19.46 -15.19
CA PRO A 101 -12.62 20.91 -14.99
C PRO A 101 -13.92 21.54 -14.46
N ALA A 102 -15.07 20.88 -14.62
CA ALA A 102 -16.35 21.36 -14.10
C ALA A 102 -16.55 21.04 -12.61
N ASN A 103 -15.72 20.15 -12.03
CA ASN A 103 -15.71 19.87 -10.61
C ASN A 103 -14.55 20.63 -9.93
N PRO A 104 -14.83 21.61 -9.05
CA PRO A 104 -13.80 22.36 -8.32
C PRO A 104 -12.81 21.48 -7.54
N GLN A 105 -13.22 20.29 -7.07
CA GLN A 105 -12.33 19.37 -6.38
C GLN A 105 -11.23 18.80 -7.26
N SER A 106 -11.44 18.71 -8.58
CA SER A 106 -10.42 18.21 -9.52
C SER A 106 -9.21 19.14 -9.66
N TYR A 107 -9.34 20.41 -9.26
CA TYR A 107 -8.21 21.35 -9.23
C TYR A 107 -7.24 21.07 -8.08
N ASN A 108 -7.64 20.26 -7.09
CA ASN A 108 -6.73 19.74 -6.08
C ASN A 108 -5.90 18.57 -6.63
N ARG A 109 -4.86 18.92 -7.40
CA ARG A 109 -4.01 17.96 -8.14
C ARG A 109 -3.12 17.06 -7.27
N TYR A 110 -3.13 17.25 -5.96
CA TYR A 110 -2.43 16.40 -4.99
C TYR A 110 -3.38 15.49 -4.20
N SER A 111 -4.69 15.66 -4.37
CA SER A 111 -5.67 14.86 -3.64
C SER A 111 -5.57 13.40 -4.05
N TYR A 112 -5.72 12.52 -3.06
CA TYR A 112 -5.87 11.10 -3.28
C TYR A 112 -7.36 10.78 -3.24
N THR A 113 -7.90 10.18 -4.32
CA THR A 113 -9.26 9.61 -4.35
C THR A 113 -10.38 10.59 -3.95
N TYR A 114 -10.26 11.88 -4.31
CA TYR A 114 -11.17 12.94 -3.86
C TYR A 114 -11.33 13.05 -2.32
N ASN A 115 -10.29 12.64 -1.58
CA ASN A 115 -10.28 12.49 -0.12
C ASN A 115 -11.26 11.44 0.43
N ASN A 116 -11.63 10.44 -0.38
CA ASN A 116 -12.50 9.32 0.02
C ASN A 116 -11.89 7.95 -0.34
N PRO A 117 -10.78 7.58 0.31
CA PRO A 117 -9.97 6.41 -0.03
C PRO A 117 -10.60 5.05 0.28
N MET A 118 -11.67 5.01 1.10
CA MET A 118 -12.34 3.76 1.47
C MET A 118 -13.31 3.26 0.40
N THR A 119 -13.71 4.15 -0.52
CA THR A 119 -14.74 3.88 -1.54
C THR A 119 -14.26 4.13 -2.96
N HIS A 120 -13.24 4.95 -3.14
CA HIS A 120 -12.64 5.25 -4.44
C HIS A 120 -11.18 4.84 -4.38
N THR A 121 -10.75 3.97 -5.30
CA THR A 121 -9.35 3.58 -5.53
C THR A 121 -9.06 3.54 -7.02
#